data_AF-A0A7H4M3B8-F1
#
_entry.id   AF-A0A7H4M3B8-F1
#
_cell.length_a   1.000
_cell.length_b   1.000
_cell.length_c   1.000
_cell.angle_alpha   90.00
_cell.angle_beta   90.00
_cell.angle_gamma   90.00
#
_symmetry.space_group_name_H-M   'P 1'
#
loop_
_entity.id
_entity.type
_entity.pdbx_description
1 polymer ?
#
loop_
_entity_poly.entity_id
_entity_poly.type
_entity_poly.pdbx_seq_one_letter_code
_entity_poly.pdbx_strand_id
1 'polypeptide(L)' 'MVIVTPEYNYSVPGGLKNAIDWLSRLPEQPLAGKPVLIQTSSMGAIGGARCQYHLRQILVFLDAMVMNKPNLWAA' A
#
# COMPACT_ATOMS: atom_id res chain seq x y z
N MET A 1 1.57 6.68 -9.19
CA MET A 1 1.30 5.23 -9.14
C MET A 1 0.05 5.00 -8.29
N VAL A 2 -0.80 4.02 -8.65
CA VAL A 2 -1.98 3.67 -7.86
C VAL A 2 -1.87 2.20 -7.45
N ILE A 3 -1.93 1.93 -6.15
CA ILE A 3 -1.95 0.56 -5.61
C ILE A 3 -3.39 0.27 -5.18
N VAL A 4 -4.04 -0.65 -5.88
CA VAL A 4 -5.35 -1.19 -5.51
C VAL A 4 -5.15 -2.56 -4.90
N THR A 5 -5.57 -2.76 -3.65
CA THR A 5 -5.35 -4.03 -2.97
C THR A 5 -6.48 -4.39 -1.99
N PRO A 6 -6.90 -5.67 -1.92
CA PRO A 6 -7.86 -6.09 -0.91
C PRO A 6 -7.22 -6.17 0.48
N GLU A 7 -7.98 -5.98 1.56
CA GLU A 7 -7.51 -6.29 2.93
C GLU A 7 -7.67 -7.78 3.22
N TYR A 8 -6.56 -8.49 3.42
CA TYR A 8 -6.54 -9.91 3.80
C TYR A 8 -6.06 -10.06 5.24
N ASN A 9 -6.87 -10.72 6.09
CA ASN A 9 -6.54 -10.95 7.50
C ASN A 9 -6.07 -9.69 8.25
N TYR A 10 -6.76 -8.57 8.05
CA TYR A 10 -6.44 -7.28 8.67
C TYR A 10 -5.06 -6.69 8.27
N SER A 11 -4.50 -7.13 7.14
CA SER A 11 -3.18 -6.67 6.67
C SER A 11 -3.09 -6.69 5.14
N VAL A 12 -1.89 -6.36 4.64
CA VAL A 12 -1.54 -6.37 3.22
C VAL A 12 -1.47 -7.82 2.70
N PRO A 13 -2.03 -8.12 1.53
CA PRO A 13 -1.92 -9.45 0.93
C PRO A 13 -0.46 -9.87 0.72
N GLY A 14 -0.16 -11.14 1.00
CA GLY A 14 1.20 -11.69 0.90
C GLY A 14 1.82 -11.52 -0.50
N GLY A 15 1.01 -11.66 -1.56
CA GLY A 15 1.48 -11.44 -2.93
C GLY A 15 1.94 -10.01 -3.21
N LEU A 16 1.18 -9.01 -2.74
CA LEU A 16 1.57 -7.60 -2.87
C LEU A 16 2.82 -7.29 -2.05
N LYS A 17 2.87 -7.78 -0.81
CA LYS A 17 4.05 -7.61 0.05
C LYS A 17 5.31 -8.21 -0.59
N ASN A 18 5.20 -9.42 -1.16
CA ASN A 18 6.32 -10.07 -1.85
C ASN A 18 6.79 -9.26 -3.07
N ALA A 19 5.88 -8.72 -3.87
CA ALA A 19 6.25 -7.86 -5.00
C ALA A 19 7.02 -6.61 -4.54
N ILE A 20 6.55 -5.98 -3.45
CA ILE A 20 7.24 -4.83 -2.84
C ILE A 20 8.62 -5.22 -2.29
N ASP A 21 8.76 -6.41 -1.70
CA ASP A 21 10.04 -6.90 -1.19
C ASP A 21 11.06 -7.20 -2.29
N TRP A 22 10.61 -7.55 -3.49
CA TRP A 22 11.49 -7.64 -4.65
C TRP A 22 11.92 -6.26 -5.14
N LEU A 23 10.99 -5.30 -5.19
CA LEU A 23 11.28 -3.92 -5.60
C LEU A 23 12.21 -3.21 -4.61
N SER A 24 12.12 -3.54 -3.31
CA SER A 24 12.97 -2.94 -2.27
C SER A 24 14.45 -3.31 -2.40
N ARG A 25 14.76 -4.42 -3.10
CA ARG A 25 16.13 -4.94 -3.28
C ARG A 25 16.83 -4.41 -4.53
N LEU A 26 16.15 -3.65 -5.38
CA LEU A 26 16.76 -3.07 -6.57
C LEU A 26 17.78 -1.98 -6.19
N PRO A 27 18.91 -1.88 -6.91
CA PRO A 27 19.96 -0.90 -6.63
C PRO A 27 19.48 0.54 -6.84
N GLU A 28 18.58 0.76 -7.80
CA GLU A 28 17.80 1.99 -7.91
C GLU A 28 16.42 1.74 -7.28
N GLN A 29 16.01 2.59 -6.32
CA GLN A 29 14.69 2.48 -5.74
C GLN A 29 13.63 3.04 -6.70
N PRO A 30 12.82 2.21 -7.36
CA PRO A 30 11.87 2.69 -8.36
C PRO A 30 10.71 3.45 -7.71
N LEU A 31 10.53 3.37 -6.40
CA LEU A 31 9.44 3.99 -5.66
C LEU A 31 9.84 5.29 -4.95
N ALA A 32 11.15 5.56 -4.83
CA ALA A 32 11.66 6.78 -4.20
C ALA A 32 11.20 8.03 -4.94
N GLY A 33 10.67 9.02 -4.21
CA GLY A 33 10.18 10.29 -4.75
C GLY A 33 8.96 10.16 -5.67
N LYS A 34 8.32 9.00 -5.80
CA LYS A 34 7.13 8.85 -6.65
C LYS A 34 5.85 9.07 -5.84
N PRO A 35 4.86 9.82 -6.38
CA PRO A 35 3.54 9.94 -5.75
C PRO A 35 2.77 8.62 -5.86
N VAL A 36 2.29 8.12 -4.72
CA VAL A 36 1.54 6.86 -4.60
C VAL A 36 0.16 7.10 -3.98
N LEU A 37 -0.88 6.69 -4.71
CA LEU A 37 -2.25 6.57 -4.21
C LEU A 37 -2.47 5.13 -3.73
N ILE A 38 -3.05 4.96 -2.55
CA ILE A 38 -3.45 3.65 -2.03
C ILE A 38 -4.97 3.60 -2.00
N GLN A 39 -5.54 2.62 -2.68
CA GLN A 39 -6.95 2.28 -2.60
C GLN A 39 -7.09 0.87 -2.05
N THR A 40 -7.87 0.72 -0.97
CA THR A 40 -8.18 -0.58 -0.39
C THR A 40 -9.65 -0.92 -0.56
N SER A 41 -9.95 -2.21 -0.68
CA SER A 41 -11.32 -2.70 -0.67
C SER A 41 -11.42 -3.96 0.19
N SER A 42 -12.46 -4.08 0.98
CA SER A 42 -12.69 -5.25 1.82
C SER A 42 -14.16 -5.43 2.09
N MET A 43 -14.65 -6.67 2.01
CA MET A 43 -16.04 -7.01 2.32
C MET A 43 -16.44 -6.72 3.79
N GLY A 44 -15.49 -6.32 4.65
CA GLY A 44 -15.73 -5.94 6.03
C GLY A 44 -16.04 -4.45 6.20
N ALA A 45 -16.77 -4.10 7.26
CA ALA A 45 -17.27 -2.75 7.55
C ALA A 45 -16.22 -1.61 7.60
N ILE A 46 -14.93 -1.94 7.67
CA ILE A 46 -13.80 -0.99 7.78
C ILE A 46 -13.15 -0.73 6.40
N GLY A 47 -13.61 -1.39 5.33
CA GLY A 47 -13.22 -1.12 3.93
C GLY A 47 -11.72 -1.30 3.62
N GLY A 48 -10.95 -1.89 4.54
CA GLY A 48 -9.51 -2.09 4.36
C GLY A 48 -8.60 -1.00 4.96
N ALA A 49 -9.06 -0.24 5.96
CA ALA A 49 -8.27 0.83 6.58
C ALA A 49 -6.97 0.35 7.25
N ARG A 50 -6.92 -0.88 7.80
CA ARG A 50 -5.72 -1.41 8.46
C ARG A 50 -4.66 -1.79 7.44
N CYS A 51 -5.08 -2.43 6.35
CA CYS A 51 -4.21 -2.68 5.20
C CYS A 51 -3.58 -1.37 4.67
N GLN A 52 -4.37 -0.30 4.56
CA GLN A 52 -3.86 1.00 4.11
C GLN A 52 -2.80 1.56 5.07
N TYR A 53 -2.99 1.39 6.39
CA TYR A 53 -2.03 1.81 7.40
C TYR A 53 -0.70 1.05 7.31
N HIS A 54 -0.75 -0.28 7.20
CA HIS A 54 0.44 -1.11 7.06
C HIS A 54 1.19 -0.79 5.75
N LEU A 55 0.45 -0.60 4.65
CA LEU A 55 1.06 -0.27 3.36
C LEU A 55 1.73 1.11 3.39
N ARG A 56 1.16 2.08 4.11
CA ARG A 56 1.80 3.39 4.34
C ARG A 56 3.16 3.24 5.03
N GLN A 57 3.25 2.44 6.09
CA GLN A 57 4.52 2.22 6.79
C GLN A 57 5.60 1.62 5.86
N ILE A 58 5.21 0.65 5.02
CA ILE A 58 6.13 0.02 4.05
C ILE A 58 6.59 1.03 2.99
N LEU A 59 5.67 1.84 2.47
CA LEU A 59 5.99 2.82 1.42
C LEU A 59 6.86 3.98 1.93
N VAL A 60 6.73 4.35 3.21
CA VAL A 60 7.63 5.33 3.86
C VAL A 60 9.07 4.82 3.87
N PHE A 61 9.30 3.53 4.12
CA PHE A 61 10.64 2.93 4.05
C PHE A 61 11.25 3.02 2.63
N LEU A 62 10.41 2.99 1.59
CA LEU A 62 10.84 3.06 0.19
C LEU A 62 10.90 4.50 -0.33
N ASP A 63 10.82 5.49 0.55
CA ASP A 63 10.81 6.93 0.24
C ASP A 63 9.72 7.33 -0.78
N ALA A 64 8.60 6.61 -0.77
CA ALA A 64 7.47 6.89 -1.65
C ALA A 64 6.58 7.99 -1.05
N MET A 65 6.14 8.94 -1.89
CA MET A 65 5.26 10.02 -1.47
C MET A 65 3.80 9.56 -1.45
N VAL A 66 3.33 9.07 -0.30
CA VAL A 66 1.94 8.60 -0.17
C VAL A 66 0.96 9.74 -0.01
N MET A 67 -0.15 9.69 -0.75
CA MET A 67 -1.24 10.66 -0.62
C MET A 67 -1.99 10.49 0.72
N ASN A 68 -2.05 11.56 1.51
CA ASN A 68 -2.71 11.56 2.82
C ASN A 68 -4.24 11.71 2.75
N LYS A 69 -4.79 12.40 1.74
CA LYS A 69 -6.22 12.66 1.58
C LYS A 69 -6.62 12.75 0.10
N PRO A 70 -7.84 12.30 -0.28
CA PRO A 70 -8.81 11.56 0.53
C PRO A 70 -8.35 10.11 0.78
N ASN A 71 -8.77 9.51 1.90
CA ASN A 71 -8.52 8.09 2.15
C ASN A 71 -9.54 7.28 1.33
N LEU A 72 -9.05 6.49 0.36
CA LEU A 72 -9.88 5.68 -0.52
C LEU A 72 -9.93 4.24 -0.01
N TRP A 73 -10.90 3.95 0.84
CA TRP A 73 -11.24 2.59 1.28
C TRP A 73 -12.73 2.35 1.08
N ALA A 74 -13.07 1.23 0.44
CA ALA A 74 -14.45 0.88 0.10
C ALA A 74 -14.83 -0.49 0.69
N ALA A 75 -16.04 -0.57 1.23
CA ALA A 75 -16.66 -1.82 1.64
C ALA A 75 -17.19 -2.59 0.42
#